data_AF-A0A948I0F6-F1
#
_entry.id   AF-A0A948I0F6-F1
#
_cell.length_a   1.000
_cell.length_b   1.000
_cell.length_c   1.000
_cell.angle_alpha   90.00
_cell.angle_beta   90.00
_cell.angle_gamma   90.00
#
_symmetry.space_group_name_H-M   'P 1'
#
loop_
_entity.id
_entity.type
_entity.pdbx_description
1 polymer ?
#
loop_
_entity_poly.entity_id
_entity_poly.type
_entity_poly.pdbx_seq_one_letter_code
_entity_poly.pdbx_strand_id
1 'polypeptide(L)'
;QHPLADVLLISPRGSGSEPYRLNGQSRVVSDLQGTAWRLNKDRVASRGDEKLGLSAEQKAAAEALAASGDNPVAPSDTHYREIRNKPLLMIHSLDPHGDTRVQGPIASFGVSFPPGHYETEIEVVANRIWLERMQGAPDDPDDEEDYDA
;
A
#
# COMPACT_ATOMS: atom_id res chain seq x y z
N GLN A 1 16.20 -9.66 -5.35
CA GLN A 1 16.36 -8.24 -5.01
C GLN A 1 17.19 -7.58 -6.08
N HIS A 2 16.69 -6.52 -6.69
CA HIS A 2 17.42 -5.77 -7.72
C HIS A 2 18.19 -4.61 -7.04
N PRO A 3 19.35 -4.18 -7.55
CA PRO A 3 20.18 -3.19 -6.87
C PRO A 3 19.49 -1.84 -6.68
N LEU A 4 18.64 -1.42 -7.63
CA LEU A 4 18.06 -0.07 -7.68
C LEU A 4 16.65 0.07 -7.08
N ALA A 5 15.85 -0.98 -7.12
CA ALA A 5 14.46 -0.98 -6.67
C ALA A 5 14.00 -2.42 -6.45
N ASP A 6 12.99 -2.63 -5.61
CA ASP A 6 12.33 -3.92 -5.49
C ASP A 6 10.96 -3.89 -6.17
N VAL A 7 10.59 -5.02 -6.78
CA VAL A 7 9.28 -5.22 -7.41
C VAL A 7 8.65 -6.44 -6.77
N LEU A 8 7.44 -6.27 -6.25
CA LEU A 8 6.65 -7.33 -5.63
C LEU A 8 5.39 -7.58 -6.46
N LEU A 9 5.12 -8.85 -6.70
CA LEU A 9 3.83 -9.29 -7.23
C LEU A 9 3.01 -9.79 -6.04
N ILE A 10 1.98 -9.03 -5.67
CA ILE A 10 1.16 -9.32 -4.50
C ILE A 10 -0.03 -10.16 -4.94
N SER A 11 -0.16 -11.34 -4.34
CA SER A 11 -1.27 -12.25 -4.57
C SER A 11 -1.79 -12.73 -3.21
N PRO A 12 -3.06 -12.46 -2.87
CA PRO A 12 -3.66 -13.06 -1.69
C PRO A 12 -3.70 -14.58 -1.82
N ARG A 13 -3.81 -15.26 -0.68
CA ARG A 13 -4.12 -16.70 -0.68
C ARG A 13 -5.50 -16.89 -1.31
N GLY A 14 -5.61 -17.85 -2.22
CA GLY A 14 -6.84 -18.08 -2.95
C GLY A 14 -6.81 -19.42 -3.67
N SER A 15 -7.97 -19.84 -4.15
CA SER A 15 -8.18 -21.09 -4.88
C SER A 15 -7.78 -21.04 -6.36
N GLY A 16 -7.22 -19.91 -6.83
CA GLY A 16 -6.75 -19.75 -8.20
C GLY A 16 -5.67 -20.78 -8.51
N SER A 17 -6.06 -21.82 -9.25
CA SER A 17 -5.22 -22.98 -9.57
C SER A 17 -4.31 -22.76 -10.77
N GLU A 18 -4.40 -21.60 -11.43
CA GLU A 18 -3.70 -21.34 -12.68
C GLU A 18 -2.27 -20.86 -12.42
N PRO A 19 -1.25 -21.55 -12.97
CA PRO A 19 0.14 -21.15 -12.78
C PRO A 19 0.39 -19.77 -13.41
N TYR A 20 1.26 -18.99 -12.76
CA TYR A 20 1.69 -17.66 -13.22
C TYR A 20 0.59 -16.59 -13.29
N ARG A 21 -0.48 -16.73 -12.49
CA ARG A 21 -1.51 -15.69 -12.30
C ARG A 21 -1.54 -15.21 -10.85
N LEU A 22 -1.76 -13.90 -10.68
CA LEU A 22 -2.05 -13.33 -9.36
C LEU A 22 -3.53 -13.54 -9.05
N ASN A 23 -3.81 -13.99 -7.83
CA ASN A 23 -5.19 -14.04 -7.34
C ASN A 23 -5.75 -12.63 -7.23
N GLY A 24 -7.05 -12.51 -7.51
CA GLY A 24 -7.78 -11.26 -7.33
C GLY A 24 -7.92 -10.94 -5.84
N GLN A 25 -7.56 -9.72 -5.46
CA GLN A 25 -7.85 -9.15 -4.15
C GLN A 25 -9.26 -8.58 -4.19
N SER A 26 -10.16 -9.17 -3.40
CA SER A 26 -11.55 -8.75 -3.32
C SER A 26 -11.65 -7.33 -2.80
N ARG A 27 -12.31 -6.44 -3.56
CA ARG A 27 -12.49 -5.04 -3.17
C ARG A 27 -13.91 -4.55 -3.46
N VAL A 28 -14.53 -3.87 -2.49
CA VAL A 28 -15.87 -3.29 -2.66
C VAL A 28 -15.79 -2.02 -3.50
N VAL A 29 -16.61 -1.92 -4.55
CA VAL A 29 -16.83 -0.68 -5.30
C VAL A 29 -17.73 0.25 -4.48
N SER A 30 -17.22 1.44 -4.14
CA SER A 30 -17.95 2.42 -3.31
C SER A 30 -18.81 3.35 -4.15
N ASP A 31 -18.27 3.83 -5.27
CA ASP A 31 -18.93 4.78 -6.17
C ASP A 31 -18.46 4.61 -7.62
N LEU A 32 -19.31 4.96 -8.57
CA LEU A 32 -19.01 4.95 -9.99
C LEU A 32 -19.23 6.36 -10.57
N GLN A 33 -18.12 7.04 -10.90
CA GLN A 33 -18.09 8.40 -11.43
C GLN A 33 -17.67 8.39 -12.90
N GLY A 34 -18.65 8.25 -13.80
CA GLY A 34 -18.40 8.22 -15.25
C GLY A 34 -17.57 7.01 -15.65
N THR A 35 -16.33 7.22 -16.07
CA THR A 35 -15.37 6.14 -16.40
C THR A 35 -14.43 5.78 -15.26
N ALA A 36 -14.50 6.50 -14.13
CA ALA A 36 -13.76 6.19 -12.92
C ALA A 36 -14.68 5.49 -11.91
N TRP A 37 -14.12 4.57 -11.14
CA TRP A 37 -14.78 3.97 -10.00
C TRP A 37 -13.90 4.21 -8.79
N ARG A 38 -14.52 4.30 -7.61
CA ARG A 38 -13.83 4.51 -6.34
C ARG A 38 -13.99 3.27 -5.47
N LEU A 39 -12.97 3.02 -4.68
CA LEU A 39 -12.97 2.04 -3.61
C LEU A 39 -13.42 2.68 -2.29
N ASN A 40 -13.71 1.87 -1.27
CA ASN A 40 -13.95 2.41 0.07
C ASN A 40 -12.71 3.07 0.67
N LYS A 41 -11.52 2.57 0.30
CA LYS A 41 -10.20 3.14 0.63
C LYS A 41 -9.44 3.36 -0.67
N ASP A 42 -8.77 4.50 -0.82
CA ASP A 42 -8.09 4.85 -2.07
C ASP A 42 -6.74 4.11 -2.25
N ARG A 43 -6.23 3.44 -1.19
CA ARG A 43 -5.01 2.62 -1.23
C ARG A 43 -5.25 1.17 -1.63
N VAL A 44 -4.24 0.59 -2.27
CA VAL A 44 -4.23 -0.83 -2.68
C VAL A 44 -3.28 -1.69 -1.86
N ALA A 45 -2.16 -1.11 -1.40
CA ALA A 45 -1.21 -1.77 -0.50
C ALA A 45 -1.68 -1.65 0.95
N SER A 46 -1.50 -2.73 1.72
CA SER A 46 -1.89 -2.81 3.14
C SER A 46 -0.69 -2.83 4.07
N ARG A 47 -0.96 -2.64 5.36
CA ARG A 47 0.03 -2.78 6.43
C ARG A 47 0.78 -4.11 6.33
N GLY A 48 2.10 -4.05 6.23
CA GLY A 48 2.96 -5.23 6.15
C GLY A 48 3.29 -5.71 4.73
N ASP A 49 2.70 -5.16 3.68
CA ASP A 49 3.21 -5.39 2.31
C ASP A 49 4.65 -4.88 2.18
N GLU A 50 4.96 -3.80 2.90
CA GLU A 50 6.32 -3.26 3.04
C GLU A 50 7.30 -4.21 3.75
N LYS A 51 6.81 -5.19 4.53
CA LYS A 51 7.66 -6.22 5.15
C LYS A 51 8.10 -7.29 4.13
N LEU A 52 7.37 -7.44 3.03
CA LEU A 52 7.64 -8.47 2.02
C LEU A 52 8.94 -8.17 1.26
N GLY A 53 9.66 -9.24 0.92
CA GLY A 53 10.96 -9.15 0.24
C GLY A 53 12.15 -8.74 1.13
N LEU A 54 11.93 -8.35 2.39
CA LEU A 54 13.00 -8.08 3.36
C LEU A 54 13.59 -9.37 3.93
N SER A 55 14.90 -9.36 4.21
CA SER A 55 15.60 -10.44 4.90
C SER A 55 15.19 -10.54 6.38
N ALA A 56 15.54 -11.63 7.05
CA ALA A 56 15.26 -11.79 8.47
C ALA A 56 15.98 -10.73 9.31
N GLU A 57 17.22 -10.39 8.94
CA GLU A 57 18.02 -9.36 9.58
C GLU A 57 17.41 -7.97 9.39
N GLN A 58 16.92 -7.67 8.18
CA GLN A 58 16.22 -6.40 7.89
C GLN A 58 14.93 -6.27 8.69
N LYS A 59 14.16 -7.36 8.83
CA LYS A 59 12.94 -7.36 9.64
C LYS A 59 13.23 -7.12 11.12
N ALA A 60 14.27 -7.79 11.65
CA ALA A 60 14.71 -7.59 13.03
C ALA A 60 15.24 -6.17 13.26
N ALA A 61 15.94 -5.57 12.29
CA ALA A 61 16.39 -4.18 12.37
C ALA A 61 15.21 -3.20 12.39
N ALA A 62 14.17 -3.43 11.59
CA ALA A 62 12.95 -2.61 11.62
C ALA A 62 12.19 -2.74 12.95
N GLU A 63 12.11 -3.97 13.50
CA GLU A 63 11.53 -4.23 14.82
C GLU A 63 12.31 -3.54 15.94
N ALA A 64 13.65 -3.58 15.89
CA ALA A 64 14.51 -2.88 16.84
C ALA A 64 14.38 -1.35 16.73
N LEU A 65 14.28 -0.81 15.50
CA LEU A 65 14.07 0.62 15.26
C LEU A 65 12.76 1.08 15.89
N ALA A 66 11.66 0.35 15.65
CA ALA A 66 10.35 0.64 16.23
C ALA A 66 10.31 0.55 17.77
N ALA A 67 11.11 -0.36 18.35
CA ALA A 67 11.23 -0.52 19.79
C ALA A 67 12.17 0.51 20.46
N SER A 68 12.95 1.26 19.70
CA SER A 68 13.98 2.17 20.22
C SER A 68 13.50 3.60 20.54
N GLY A 69 12.26 3.94 20.16
CA GLY A 69 11.67 5.27 20.43
C GLY A 69 11.18 5.44 21.88
N ASP A 70 10.86 6.69 22.25
CA ASP A 70 10.32 7.04 23.59
C ASP A 70 9.02 6.29 23.94
N ASN A 71 8.28 5.84 22.91
CA ASN A 71 7.15 4.93 23.05
C ASN A 71 7.38 3.72 22.12
N PRO A 72 7.75 2.54 22.67
CA PRO A 72 7.92 1.34 21.88
C PRO A 72 6.62 0.97 21.16
N VAL A 73 6.66 0.90 19.84
CA VAL A 73 5.53 0.53 18.99
C VAL A 73 5.87 -0.70 18.15
N ALA A 74 4.84 -1.40 17.68
CA ALA A 74 5.02 -2.40 16.65
C ALA A 74 5.57 -1.73 15.38
N PRO A 75 6.45 -2.39 14.61
CA PRO A 75 6.98 -1.83 13.39
C PRO A 75 5.85 -1.50 12.41
N SER A 76 5.81 -0.25 11.98
CA SER A 76 4.95 0.23 10.90
C SER A 76 5.66 0.16 9.54
N ASP A 77 4.91 0.38 8.47
CA ASP A 77 5.43 0.38 7.10
C ASP A 77 6.59 1.36 6.91
N THR A 78 6.58 2.49 7.62
CA THR A 78 7.68 3.47 7.61
C THR A 78 9.01 2.87 8.07
N HIS A 79 8.99 2.03 9.11
CA HIS A 79 10.19 1.36 9.60
C HIS A 79 10.73 0.37 8.57
N TYR A 80 9.85 -0.39 7.92
CA TYR A 80 10.23 -1.32 6.86
C TYR A 80 10.77 -0.59 5.62
N ARG A 81 10.18 0.55 5.27
CA ARG A 81 10.60 1.42 4.17
C ARG A 81 11.99 2.00 4.39
N GLU A 82 12.27 2.47 5.60
CA GLU A 82 13.56 3.01 6.01
C GLU A 82 14.67 1.95 5.91
N ILE A 83 14.41 0.75 6.44
CA ILE A 83 15.39 -0.36 6.37
C ILE A 83 15.55 -0.92 4.94
N ARG A 84 14.49 -0.92 4.12
CA ARG A 84 14.60 -1.33 2.70
C ARG A 84 15.59 -0.42 1.96
N ASN A 85 15.56 0.87 2.24
CA ASN A 85 16.41 1.90 1.63
C ASN A 85 16.42 1.85 0.09
N LYS A 86 15.29 1.45 -0.50
CA LYS A 86 15.09 1.35 -1.96
C LYS A 86 13.62 1.60 -2.30
N PRO A 87 13.33 2.19 -3.47
CA PRO A 87 11.97 2.25 -3.98
C PRO A 87 11.37 0.86 -4.11
N LEU A 88 10.07 0.76 -3.82
CA LEU A 88 9.28 -0.45 -3.93
C LEU A 88 8.10 -0.21 -4.88
N LEU A 89 7.96 -1.07 -5.89
CA LEU A 89 6.76 -1.20 -6.71
C LEU A 89 6.00 -2.48 -6.33
N MET A 90 4.73 -2.35 -5.98
CA MET A 90 3.84 -3.47 -5.70
C MET A 90 2.79 -3.56 -6.81
N ILE A 91 2.65 -4.73 -7.44
CA ILE A 91 1.64 -4.99 -8.46
C ILE A 91 0.57 -5.90 -7.87
N HIS A 92 -0.68 -5.48 -7.95
CA HIS A 92 -1.86 -6.18 -7.44
C HIS A 92 -2.85 -6.46 -8.57
N SER A 93 -3.63 -7.52 -8.42
CA SER A 93 -4.81 -7.81 -9.23
C SER A 93 -6.03 -7.60 -8.35
N LEU A 94 -6.91 -6.65 -8.67
CA LEU A 94 -8.13 -6.39 -7.90
C LEU A 94 -9.32 -7.12 -8.52
N ASP A 95 -10.17 -7.67 -7.67
CA ASP A 95 -11.44 -8.27 -8.05
C ASP A 95 -12.59 -7.44 -7.42
N PRO A 96 -13.14 -6.47 -8.17
CA PRO A 96 -14.19 -5.60 -7.67
C PRO A 96 -15.51 -6.36 -7.48
N HIS A 97 -16.22 -6.07 -6.40
CA HIS A 97 -17.57 -6.58 -6.13
C HIS A 97 -18.50 -5.49 -5.58
N GLY A 98 -19.79 -5.80 -5.50
CA GLY A 98 -20.83 -4.86 -5.02
C GLY A 98 -21.50 -4.05 -6.13
N ASP A 99 -20.84 -3.87 -7.28
CA ASP A 99 -21.41 -3.23 -8.47
C ASP A 99 -21.07 -4.03 -9.73
N THR A 100 -22.09 -4.53 -10.45
CA THR A 100 -21.91 -5.38 -11.64
C THR A 100 -21.41 -4.63 -12.87
N ARG A 101 -21.39 -3.29 -12.82
CA ARG A 101 -20.84 -2.42 -13.88
C ARG A 101 -19.31 -2.40 -13.90
N VAL A 102 -18.66 -2.80 -12.80
CA VAL A 102 -17.20 -2.90 -12.69
C VAL A 102 -16.85 -4.37 -12.56
N GLN A 103 -16.06 -4.90 -13.50
CA GLN A 103 -15.70 -6.31 -13.53
C GLN A 103 -14.18 -6.46 -13.55
N GLY A 104 -13.67 -7.43 -12.78
CA GLY A 104 -12.26 -7.77 -12.68
C GLY A 104 -11.76 -8.69 -13.80
N PRO A 105 -10.44 -9.01 -13.80
CA PRO A 105 -9.42 -8.48 -12.90
C PRO A 105 -8.93 -7.09 -13.34
N ILE A 106 -8.69 -6.21 -12.36
CA ILE A 106 -8.15 -4.85 -12.60
C ILE A 106 -6.71 -4.79 -12.09
N ALA A 107 -5.76 -4.47 -12.98
CA ALA A 107 -4.40 -4.23 -12.58
C ALA A 107 -4.30 -2.94 -11.75
N SER A 108 -3.66 -3.01 -10.60
CA SER A 108 -3.37 -1.85 -9.76
C SER A 108 -1.96 -1.93 -9.21
N PHE A 109 -1.45 -0.80 -8.74
CA PHE A 109 -0.10 -0.72 -8.23
C PHE A 109 0.02 0.23 -7.04
N GLY A 110 0.87 -0.14 -6.09
CA GLY A 110 1.35 0.71 -5.02
C GLY A 110 2.82 1.07 -5.26
N VAL A 111 3.20 2.30 -4.93
CA VAL A 111 4.60 2.75 -5.00
C VAL A 111 5.00 3.31 -3.65
N SER A 112 6.19 2.96 -3.20
CA SER A 112 6.77 3.40 -1.94
C SER A 112 8.22 3.85 -2.16
N PHE A 113 8.62 4.96 -1.54
CA PHE A 113 9.94 5.56 -1.70
C PHE A 113 10.65 5.68 -0.35
N PRO A 114 11.93 5.30 -0.23
CA PRO A 114 12.66 5.42 1.02
C PRO A 114 12.78 6.89 1.45
N PRO A 115 12.93 7.15 2.76
CA PRO A 115 13.21 8.50 3.26
C PRO A 115 14.49 9.05 2.62
N GLY A 116 14.56 10.36 2.37
CA GLY A 116 15.82 11.04 1.99
C GLY A 116 15.82 11.74 0.63
N HIS A 117 14.80 11.56 -0.21
CA HIS A 117 14.60 12.36 -1.43
C HIS A 117 13.59 13.49 -1.23
N TYR A 118 13.74 14.26 -0.16
CA TYR A 118 12.96 15.49 0.09
C TYR A 118 13.70 16.75 -0.39
N GLU A 119 14.62 16.64 -1.35
CA GLU A 119 15.47 17.77 -1.77
C GLU A 119 14.68 18.96 -2.32
N THR A 120 13.46 18.73 -2.81
CA THR A 120 12.56 19.79 -3.28
C THR A 120 11.33 19.87 -2.38
N GLU A 121 11.45 20.63 -1.30
CA GLU A 121 10.27 21.16 -0.62
C GLU A 121 9.60 22.17 -1.56
N ILE A 122 8.39 21.87 -2.01
CA ILE A 122 7.55 22.84 -2.73
C ILE A 122 6.56 23.45 -1.75
N GLU A 123 6.56 24.78 -1.64
CA GLU A 123 5.54 25.49 -0.89
C GLU A 123 4.25 25.52 -1.70
N VAL A 124 3.25 24.75 -1.29
CA VAL A 124 1.94 24.73 -1.93
C VAL A 124 0.99 25.60 -1.12
N VAL A 125 0.64 26.77 -1.65
CA VAL A 125 -0.44 27.61 -1.10
C VAL A 125 -1.77 27.08 -1.66
N ALA A 126 -2.38 26.16 -0.94
CA ALA A 126 -3.72 25.68 -1.24
C ALA A 126 -4.77 26.44 -0.40
N ASN A 127 -5.91 26.76 -1.02
CA ASN A 127 -7.06 27.26 -0.28
C ASN A 127 -7.54 26.16 0.69
N ARG A 128 -7.83 26.51 1.94
CA ARG A 128 -8.33 25.58 2.97
C ARG A 128 -9.57 24.79 2.51
N ILE A 129 -10.47 25.44 1.77
CA ILE A 129 -11.65 24.79 1.18
C ILE A 129 -11.27 23.76 0.10
N TRP A 130 -10.16 23.99 -0.61
CA TRP A 130 -9.66 23.06 -1.63
C TRP A 130 -9.02 21.83 -0.98
N LEU A 131 -8.27 22.00 0.11
CA LEU A 131 -7.70 20.89 0.89
C LEU A 131 -8.79 20.01 1.51
N GLU A 132 -9.82 20.62 2.11
CA GLU A 132 -10.94 19.89 2.73
C GLU A 132 -11.79 19.11 1.71
N ARG A 133 -11.84 19.54 0.44
CA ARG A 133 -12.52 18.82 -0.64
C ARG A 133 -11.68 17.75 -1.31
N MET A 134 -10.35 17.89 -1.25
CA MET A 134 -9.38 16.94 -1.81
C MET A 134 -9.00 15.85 -0.82
N GLN A 135 -9.08 16.12 0.49
CA GLN A 135 -8.99 15.08 1.50
C GLN A 135 -10.18 14.14 1.33
N GLY A 136 -9.90 12.97 0.75
CA GLY A 136 -10.79 11.82 0.80
C GLY A 136 -11.01 11.35 2.24
N ALA A 137 -11.52 10.14 2.40
CA ALA A 137 -11.55 9.53 3.73
C ALA A 137 -10.12 9.55 4.32
N PRO A 138 -9.95 9.87 5.62
CA PRO A 138 -8.65 9.78 6.27
C PRO A 138 -8.07 8.38 6.04
N ASP A 139 -6.91 8.32 5.40
CA ASP A 139 -6.25 7.10 4.96
C ASP A 139 -4.97 6.91 5.79
N ASP A 140 -5.12 6.64 7.09
CA ASP A 140 -3.99 6.34 7.97
C ASP A 140 -3.52 4.89 7.73
N PRO A 141 -2.25 4.66 7.32
CA PRO A 141 -1.74 3.30 7.09
C PRO A 141 -1.69 2.45 8.37
N ASP A 142 -1.67 3.07 9.55
CA ASP A 142 -1.60 2.39 10.84
C ASP A 142 -3.00 2.00 11.39
N ASP A 143 -4.09 2.53 10.81
CA ASP A 143 -5.50 2.26 11.19
C ASP A 143 -6.09 0.98 10.51
N GLU A 144 -5.27 0.11 9.90
CA GLU A 144 -5.76 -1.15 9.32
C GLU A 144 -5.79 -2.31 10.33
N GLU A 145 -6.98 -2.58 10.89
CA GLU A 145 -7.31 -3.81 11.60
C GLU A 145 -8.23 -4.76 10.79
N ASP A 146 -8.21 -4.72 9.45
CA ASP A 146 -8.96 -5.72 8.66
C ASP A 146 -8.07 -6.92 8.32
N TYR A 147 -8.01 -7.84 9.29
CA TYR A 147 -7.48 -9.20 9.12
C TYR A 147 -8.49 -10.06 8.34
N ASP A 148 -8.13 -10.46 7.11
CA ASP A 148 -8.63 -11.73 6.56
C ASP A 148 -7.76 -12.87 7.13
N ALA A 149 -8.37 -13.68 7.99
CA ALA A 149 -7.82 -14.91 8.55
C ALA A 149 -7.70 -16.03 7.50
#